data_AF-A0AAW1CDL9-F1
#
_entry.id   AF-A0AAW1CDL9-F1
#
_cell.length_a   1.000
_cell.length_b   1.000
_cell.length_c   1.000
_cell.angle_alpha   90.00
_cell.angle_beta   90.00
_cell.angle_gamma   90.00
#
_symmetry.space_group_name_H-M   'P 1'
#
loop_
_entity.id
_entity.type
_entity.pdbx_description
1 polymer ?
#
loop_
_entity_poly.entity_id
_entity_poly.type
_entity_poly.pdbx_seq_one_letter_code
_entity_poly.pdbx_strand_id
1 'polypeptide(L)'
;MDLEKMLPLGSDKLILRKGIESYLLPGQHSPWLPCDFTSTLHLAAEQKKDFPICLDQEIFQIAKEQHMRAENHMIYNILSCAEIECSNTLEDEYDTSLPGQALIYCPARQHIYSILLESAKDARGAYPVVKEWFVYAGNSLQQPDLVQPKQLPDGTPNLRTLWLNRSAEAEKQRLWTFLACFQLQDAAEELQALEIPFFVICSLLLYLVLQVDSLSLEDLNAFMAQALCLQEKSASQLADLQLAQIDSRAVQLGSVFVRGLGVLVMANSACGFPFRMEDLMPWHIFDGKLFQEKYHQVHRGCPLYQLLEHNELRCTKFQNLMDLICKVSSANGRKIQSRPRPSSFVIGNPGRGRGSHRRLLNRNPSPCHQPQCRERQWRGPQQSGSFSEFQPSGSQYRPRHQSLRRQFQFVPRWPR
;
A
#
# COMPACT_ATOMS: atom_id res chain seq x y z
N MET A 1 -33.69 -15.29 -1.69
CA MET A 1 -32.61 -14.77 -0.82
C MET A 1 -32.36 -13.36 -1.30
N ASP A 2 -32.54 -12.38 -0.43
CA ASP A 2 -32.66 -10.97 -0.83
C ASP A 2 -31.26 -10.38 -1.05
N LEU A 3 -30.72 -10.50 -2.27
CA LEU A 3 -29.34 -10.12 -2.63
C LEU A 3 -29.04 -8.66 -2.26
N GLU A 4 -30.07 -7.81 -2.24
CA GLU A 4 -30.01 -6.42 -1.81
C GLU A 4 -29.58 -6.22 -0.36
N LYS A 5 -29.84 -7.20 0.51
CA LYS A 5 -29.43 -7.17 1.92
C LYS A 5 -27.97 -7.59 2.13
N MET A 6 -27.34 -8.11 1.08
CA MET A 6 -25.93 -8.51 1.09
C MET A 6 -25.01 -7.43 0.52
N LEU A 7 -25.58 -6.38 -0.09
CA LEU A 7 -24.82 -5.24 -0.59
C LEU A 7 -24.35 -4.34 0.56
N PRO A 8 -23.10 -3.83 0.51
CA PRO A 8 -22.64 -2.78 1.42
C PRO A 8 -23.60 -1.59 1.47
N LEU A 9 -23.73 -0.98 2.66
CA LEU A 9 -24.51 0.25 2.83
C LEU A 9 -23.97 1.34 1.90
N GLY A 10 -24.81 1.84 0.99
CA GLY A 10 -24.44 2.85 -0.01
C GLY A 10 -24.12 2.32 -1.40
N SER A 11 -24.14 1.01 -1.63
CA SER A 11 -23.98 0.46 -2.98
C SER A 11 -25.15 0.85 -3.89
N ASP A 12 -24.84 1.30 -5.10
CA ASP A 12 -25.84 1.61 -6.11
C ASP A 12 -26.54 0.32 -6.57
N LYS A 13 -27.75 0.12 -6.05
CA LYS A 13 -28.62 -1.00 -6.40
C LYS A 13 -28.95 -1.03 -7.90
N LEU A 14 -28.95 0.11 -8.60
CA LEU A 14 -29.18 0.17 -10.05
C LEU A 14 -28.00 -0.39 -10.83
N ILE A 15 -26.75 -0.20 -10.39
CA ILE A 15 -25.58 -0.76 -11.05
C ILE A 15 -25.56 -2.28 -10.93
N LEU A 16 -25.82 -2.83 -9.74
CA LEU A 16 -25.92 -4.29 -9.57
C LEU A 16 -27.02 -4.86 -10.48
N ARG A 17 -28.18 -4.21 -10.51
CA ARG A 17 -29.32 -4.65 -11.34
C ARG A 17 -29.00 -4.57 -12.83
N LYS A 18 -28.42 -3.47 -13.32
CA LYS A 18 -27.93 -3.35 -14.71
C LYS A 18 -26.90 -4.42 -15.05
N GLY A 19 -26.01 -4.71 -14.11
CA GLY A 19 -25.06 -5.80 -14.22
C GLY A 19 -25.78 -7.13 -14.44
N ILE A 20 -26.71 -7.50 -13.56
CA ILE A 20 -27.50 -8.74 -13.67
C ILE A 20 -28.31 -8.79 -14.97
N GLU A 21 -28.97 -7.69 -15.35
CA GLU A 21 -29.76 -7.58 -16.59
C GLU A 21 -28.90 -7.77 -17.85
N SER A 22 -27.63 -7.32 -17.84
CA SER A 22 -26.72 -7.47 -18.97
C SER A 22 -26.37 -8.94 -19.30
N TYR A 23 -26.59 -9.86 -18.35
CA TYR A 23 -26.38 -11.29 -18.54
C TYR A 23 -27.66 -12.05 -18.92
N LEU A 24 -28.81 -11.38 -19.01
CA LEU A 24 -30.08 -12.00 -19.37
C LEU A 24 -30.33 -11.92 -20.88
N LEU A 25 -30.73 -13.05 -21.47
CA LEU A 25 -31.16 -13.08 -22.86
C LEU A 25 -32.62 -12.61 -23.00
N PRO A 26 -33.06 -12.18 -24.20
CA PRO A 26 -34.45 -11.76 -24.43
C PRO A 26 -35.46 -12.83 -23.97
N GLY A 27 -36.39 -12.44 -23.11
CA GLY A 27 -37.43 -13.31 -22.54
C GLY A 27 -37.02 -14.11 -21.30
N GLN A 28 -35.78 -13.95 -20.80
CA GLN A 28 -35.35 -14.54 -19.54
C GLN A 28 -35.60 -13.61 -18.36
N HIS A 29 -35.99 -14.19 -17.23
CA HIS A 29 -36.10 -13.49 -15.95
C HIS A 29 -35.03 -13.99 -14.98
N SER A 30 -34.42 -13.08 -14.24
CA SER A 30 -33.53 -13.44 -13.15
C SER A 30 -34.36 -13.69 -11.88
N PRO A 31 -34.14 -14.80 -11.15
CA PRO A 31 -34.74 -15.00 -9.83
C PRO A 31 -34.21 -14.00 -8.79
N TRP A 32 -33.19 -13.21 -9.14
CA TRP A 32 -32.59 -12.16 -8.32
C TRP A 32 -33.13 -10.76 -8.62
N LEU A 33 -34.06 -10.62 -9.59
CA LEU A 33 -34.71 -9.35 -9.94
C LEU A 33 -36.24 -9.48 -9.78
N PRO A 34 -36.94 -8.50 -9.17
CA PRO A 34 -38.40 -8.54 -9.03
C PRO A 34 -39.14 -8.51 -10.39
N CYS A 35 -40.28 -9.20 -10.50
CA CYS A 35 -41.03 -9.36 -11.75
C CYS A 35 -41.83 -8.11 -12.21
N ASP A 36 -42.05 -7.12 -11.33
CA ASP A 36 -42.97 -6.00 -11.57
C ASP A 36 -42.29 -4.70 -12.04
N PHE A 37 -41.32 -4.77 -12.96
CA PHE A 37 -40.60 -3.58 -13.44
C PHE A 37 -40.90 -3.23 -14.89
N THR A 38 -41.98 -2.47 -15.08
CA THR A 38 -42.17 -1.64 -16.28
C THR A 38 -41.51 -0.28 -16.03
N SER A 39 -40.47 0.03 -16.82
CA SER A 39 -39.87 1.37 -17.03
C SER A 39 -39.07 2.00 -15.87
N THR A 40 -37.89 1.45 -15.59
CA THR A 40 -36.86 2.05 -14.71
C THR A 40 -36.07 3.21 -15.35
N LEU A 41 -36.39 3.61 -16.59
CA LEU A 41 -35.74 4.75 -17.26
C LEU A 41 -36.04 6.10 -16.57
N HIS A 42 -37.13 6.20 -15.80
CA HIS A 42 -37.53 7.45 -15.15
C HIS A 42 -37.03 7.62 -13.69
N LEU A 43 -36.69 6.53 -12.99
CA LEU A 43 -36.22 6.58 -11.59
C LEU A 43 -34.68 6.66 -11.46
N ALA A 44 -33.94 6.45 -12.56
CA ALA A 44 -32.50 6.66 -12.61
C ALA A 44 -32.09 8.15 -12.55
N ALA A 45 -33.06 9.07 -12.62
CA ALA A 45 -32.80 10.52 -12.57
C ALA A 45 -32.75 11.10 -11.15
N GLU A 46 -33.11 10.34 -10.11
CA GLU A 46 -33.16 10.83 -8.71
C GLU A 46 -32.14 10.18 -7.77
N GLN A 47 -31.15 9.46 -8.29
CA GLN A 47 -29.95 9.18 -7.50
C GLN A 47 -29.14 10.45 -7.36
N LYS A 48 -28.72 10.76 -6.12
CA LYS A 48 -27.79 11.86 -5.80
C LYS A 48 -26.81 12.05 -6.96
N LYS A 49 -26.90 13.20 -7.64
CA LYS A 49 -25.79 13.71 -8.43
C LYS A 49 -24.68 14.00 -7.44
N ASP A 50 -23.95 12.97 -7.03
CA ASP A 50 -22.65 13.13 -6.42
C ASP A 50 -21.77 13.65 -7.56
N PHE A 51 -21.71 14.99 -7.65
CA PHE A 51 -20.82 15.66 -8.57
C PHE A 51 -19.40 15.17 -8.26
N PRO A 52 -18.59 14.88 -9.28
CA PRO A 52 -17.20 14.50 -9.04
C PRO A 52 -16.52 15.59 -8.22
N ILE A 53 -15.69 15.19 -7.27
CA ILE A 53 -14.94 16.13 -6.44
C ILE A 53 -14.01 16.99 -7.32
N CYS A 54 -13.46 16.41 -8.38
CA CYS A 54 -12.74 17.15 -9.40
C CYS A 54 -13.70 18.02 -10.24
N LEU A 55 -13.56 19.34 -10.11
CA LEU A 55 -14.37 20.31 -10.84
C LEU A 55 -13.91 20.52 -12.29
N ASP A 56 -12.68 20.11 -12.64
CA ASP A 56 -12.13 20.23 -13.99
C ASP A 56 -12.56 19.02 -14.84
N GLN A 57 -13.47 19.27 -15.80
CA GLN A 57 -14.06 18.23 -16.64
C GLN A 57 -13.05 17.55 -17.57
N GLU A 58 -12.06 18.28 -18.08
CA GLU A 58 -11.05 17.74 -18.99
C GLU A 58 -10.12 16.79 -18.21
N ILE A 59 -9.66 17.24 -17.04
CA ILE A 59 -8.84 16.42 -16.14
C ILE A 59 -9.60 15.19 -15.67
N PHE A 60 -10.86 15.35 -15.28
CA PHE A 60 -11.70 14.23 -14.85
C PHE A 60 -11.90 13.20 -15.98
N GLN A 61 -12.12 13.65 -17.22
CA GLN A 61 -12.25 12.79 -18.37
C GLN A 61 -10.94 12.04 -18.70
N ILE A 62 -9.79 12.72 -18.62
CA ILE A 62 -8.47 12.08 -18.77
C ILE A 62 -8.28 10.98 -17.71
N ALA A 63 -8.56 11.28 -16.44
CA ALA A 63 -8.44 10.30 -15.36
C ALA A 63 -9.35 9.09 -15.57
N LYS A 64 -10.58 9.32 -16.06
CA LYS A 64 -11.52 8.25 -16.39
C LYS A 64 -11.00 7.36 -17.52
N GLU A 65 -10.43 7.94 -18.57
CA GLU A 65 -9.83 7.18 -19.67
C GLU A 65 -8.63 6.34 -19.24
N GLN A 66 -7.73 6.92 -18.44
CA GLN A 66 -6.59 6.21 -17.87
C GLN A 66 -7.04 5.02 -17.00
N HIS A 67 -8.10 5.23 -16.21
CA HIS A 67 -8.70 4.16 -15.41
C HIS A 67 -9.27 3.05 -16.29
N MET A 68 -10.02 3.39 -17.36
CA MET A 68 -10.56 2.40 -18.30
C MET A 68 -9.47 1.61 -19.04
N ARG A 69 -8.31 2.23 -19.30
CA ARG A 69 -7.13 1.56 -19.90
C ARG A 69 -6.27 0.81 -18.89
N ALA A 70 -6.64 0.80 -17.61
CA ALA A 70 -5.87 0.24 -16.51
C ALA A 70 -4.46 0.86 -16.35
N GLU A 71 -4.25 2.09 -16.83
CA GLU A 71 -3.00 2.83 -16.64
C GLU A 71 -2.90 3.33 -15.19
N ASN A 72 -4.03 3.67 -14.56
CA ASN A 72 -4.10 3.94 -13.13
C ASN A 72 -5.49 3.66 -12.56
N HIS A 73 -5.59 2.73 -11.60
CA HIS A 73 -6.88 2.38 -11.01
C HIS A 73 -7.31 3.29 -9.83
N MET A 74 -6.37 4.01 -9.19
CA MET A 74 -6.62 4.74 -7.94
C MET A 74 -7.02 6.21 -8.14
N ILE A 75 -6.44 6.90 -9.14
CA ILE A 75 -6.61 8.35 -9.32
C ILE A 75 -8.07 8.72 -9.60
N TYR A 76 -8.75 7.97 -10.46
CA TYR A 76 -10.15 8.23 -10.80
C TYR A 76 -11.08 8.16 -9.59
N ASN A 77 -10.89 7.19 -8.70
CA ASN A 77 -11.72 7.03 -7.50
C ASN A 77 -11.54 8.21 -6.53
N ILE A 78 -10.30 8.72 -6.39
CA ILE A 78 -10.02 9.89 -5.57
C ILE A 78 -10.66 11.15 -6.16
N LEU A 79 -10.52 11.36 -7.47
CA LEU A 79 -11.13 12.51 -8.15
C LEU A 79 -12.66 12.45 -8.20
N SER A 80 -13.23 11.25 -8.14
CA SER A 80 -14.69 11.03 -8.13
C SER A 80 -15.26 11.23 -6.74
N CYS A 81 -14.72 10.52 -5.74
CA CYS A 81 -15.35 10.34 -4.43
C CYS A 81 -14.43 10.62 -3.24
N ALA A 82 -13.14 10.95 -3.46
CA ALA A 82 -12.12 11.06 -2.41
C ALA A 82 -12.05 9.79 -1.57
N GLU A 83 -12.10 8.63 -2.23
CA GLU A 83 -11.99 7.33 -1.59
C GLU A 83 -10.94 6.46 -2.28
N ILE A 84 -10.27 5.64 -1.49
CA ILE A 84 -9.27 4.66 -1.94
C ILE A 84 -9.23 3.48 -0.98
N GLU A 85 -8.97 2.29 -1.52
CA GLU A 85 -8.94 1.06 -0.75
C GLU A 85 -7.72 0.20 -1.08
N CYS A 86 -7.27 -0.56 -0.08
CA CYS A 86 -6.27 -1.61 -0.21
C CYS A 86 -6.67 -2.76 0.72
N SER A 87 -7.34 -3.76 0.15
CA SER A 87 -7.98 -4.85 0.88
C SER A 87 -7.03 -5.99 1.29
N ASN A 88 -5.73 -5.85 1.02
CA ASN A 88 -4.74 -6.88 1.34
C ASN A 88 -3.40 -6.32 1.79
N THR A 89 -2.78 -7.03 2.72
CA THR A 89 -1.42 -6.78 3.19
C THR A 89 -0.73 -8.11 3.47
N LEU A 90 0.60 -8.13 3.45
CA LEU A 90 1.41 -9.26 3.91
C LEU A 90 2.30 -8.74 5.03
N GLU A 91 1.80 -8.90 6.25
CA GLU A 91 2.43 -8.46 7.50
C GLU A 91 2.68 -9.68 8.39
N ASP A 92 3.72 -9.64 9.23
CA ASP A 92 4.01 -10.68 10.22
C ASP A 92 3.41 -10.25 11.57
N GLU A 93 2.43 -11.01 12.08
CA GLU A 93 1.77 -10.69 13.35
C GLU A 93 2.70 -10.80 14.57
N TYR A 94 3.81 -11.54 14.43
CA TYR A 94 4.80 -11.74 15.49
C TYR A 94 5.99 -10.77 15.41
N ASP A 95 6.29 -10.23 14.21
CA ASP A 95 7.32 -9.20 14.02
C ASP A 95 6.68 -7.81 13.83
N THR A 96 6.43 -7.13 14.96
CA THR A 96 5.90 -5.76 14.97
C THR A 96 6.98 -4.69 14.72
N SER A 97 8.18 -5.06 14.28
CA SER A 97 9.25 -4.08 14.04
C SER A 97 8.96 -3.19 12.84
N LEU A 98 8.29 -3.73 11.81
CA LEU A 98 7.87 -2.99 10.63
C LEU A 98 6.41 -2.53 10.81
N PRO A 99 6.13 -1.21 10.69
CA PRO A 99 4.75 -0.73 10.64
C PRO A 99 4.01 -1.29 9.42
N GLY A 100 2.68 -1.32 9.46
CA GLY A 100 1.87 -1.73 8.31
C GLY A 100 2.10 -0.83 7.11
N GLN A 101 2.08 -1.40 5.90
CA GLN A 101 2.38 -0.65 4.65
C GLN A 101 1.48 0.57 4.46
N ALA A 102 0.23 0.46 4.92
CA ALA A 102 -0.75 1.55 4.90
C ALA A 102 -0.22 2.78 5.64
N LEU A 103 0.35 2.57 6.83
CA LEU A 103 0.87 3.62 7.68
C LEU A 103 2.19 4.18 7.14
N ILE A 104 3.09 3.31 6.66
CA ILE A 104 4.39 3.71 6.07
C ILE A 104 4.19 4.70 4.91
N TYR A 105 3.22 4.44 4.03
CA TYR A 105 3.00 5.26 2.83
C TYR A 105 1.93 6.34 2.99
N CYS A 106 1.29 6.46 4.16
CA CYS A 106 0.28 7.50 4.40
C CYS A 106 0.82 8.92 4.17
N PRO A 107 2.04 9.30 4.64
CA PRO A 107 2.60 10.63 4.36
C PRO A 107 2.75 10.93 2.87
N ALA A 108 3.24 9.96 2.08
CA ALA A 108 3.32 10.13 0.63
C ALA A 108 1.95 10.30 -0.02
N ARG A 109 0.95 9.50 0.40
CA ARG A 109 -0.42 9.61 -0.09
C ARG A 109 -1.05 10.96 0.25
N GLN A 110 -0.82 11.51 1.45
CA GLN A 110 -1.29 12.85 1.82
C GLN A 110 -0.80 13.94 0.85
N HIS A 111 0.45 13.85 0.40
CA HIS A 111 1.01 14.76 -0.60
C HIS A 111 0.45 14.53 -2.00
N ILE A 112 0.23 13.27 -2.39
CA ILE A 112 -0.43 12.94 -3.67
C ILE A 112 -1.86 13.50 -3.68
N TYR A 113 -2.61 13.34 -2.59
CA TYR A 113 -3.97 13.87 -2.49
C TYR A 113 -4.02 15.39 -2.61
N SER A 114 -3.02 16.11 -2.09
CA SER A 114 -3.03 17.56 -2.22
C SER A 114 -2.94 17.98 -3.68
N ILE A 115 -2.15 17.27 -4.50
CA ILE A 115 -2.06 17.52 -5.94
C ILE A 115 -3.40 17.23 -6.63
N LEU A 116 -3.99 16.08 -6.33
CA LEU A 116 -5.23 15.63 -6.99
C LEU A 116 -6.43 16.49 -6.64
N LEU A 117 -6.49 16.97 -5.40
CA LEU A 117 -7.64 17.70 -4.86
C LEU A 117 -7.40 19.21 -4.77
N GLU A 118 -6.35 19.73 -5.41
CA GLU A 118 -6.00 21.15 -5.41
C GLU A 118 -7.16 22.02 -5.91
N SER A 119 -7.86 21.58 -6.96
CA SER A 119 -9.02 22.29 -7.52
C SER A 119 -10.30 22.15 -6.70
N ALA A 120 -10.31 21.25 -5.71
CA ALA A 120 -11.47 20.93 -4.88
C ALA A 120 -11.43 21.59 -3.50
N LYS A 121 -10.48 22.51 -3.27
CA LYS A 121 -10.41 23.29 -2.04
C LYS A 121 -11.67 24.12 -1.82
N ASP A 122 -12.08 24.23 -0.56
CA ASP A 122 -13.19 25.11 -0.18
C ASP A 122 -12.80 26.60 -0.22
N ALA A 123 -13.76 27.49 0.08
CA ALA A 123 -13.52 28.93 0.13
C ALA A 123 -12.49 29.38 1.18
N ARG A 124 -12.13 28.50 2.13
CA ARG A 124 -11.09 28.73 3.15
C ARG A 124 -9.75 28.12 2.75
N GLY A 125 -9.66 27.48 1.58
CA GLY A 125 -8.47 26.79 1.09
C GLY A 125 -8.24 25.41 1.69
N ALA A 126 -9.23 24.84 2.40
CA ALA A 126 -9.11 23.52 2.99
C ALA A 126 -9.38 22.42 1.96
N TYR A 127 -8.54 21.37 1.95
CA TYR A 127 -8.73 20.22 1.08
C TYR A 127 -9.88 19.33 1.59
N PRO A 128 -10.62 18.67 0.67
CA PRO A 128 -11.50 17.56 1.03
C PRO A 128 -10.73 16.45 1.74
N VAL A 129 -11.35 15.83 2.74
CA VAL A 129 -10.83 14.65 3.43
C VAL A 129 -10.93 13.45 2.51
N VAL A 130 -9.88 12.63 2.46
CA VAL A 130 -9.86 11.35 1.73
C VAL A 130 -10.17 10.21 2.69
N LYS A 131 -11.06 9.30 2.30
CA LYS A 131 -11.39 8.09 3.06
C LYS A 131 -10.52 6.93 2.57
N GLU A 132 -9.73 6.36 3.48
CA GLU A 132 -8.88 5.22 3.20
C GLU A 132 -9.43 3.94 3.83
N TRP A 133 -9.61 2.88 3.03
CA TRP A 133 -9.97 1.53 3.47
C TRP A 133 -8.76 0.60 3.35
N PHE A 134 -7.81 0.72 4.27
CA PHE A 134 -6.53 0.01 4.17
C PHE A 134 -6.40 -1.03 5.28
N VAL A 135 -6.11 -2.29 4.91
CA VAL A 135 -5.79 -3.34 5.88
C VAL A 135 -4.40 -3.08 6.47
N TYR A 136 -4.31 -3.12 7.80
CA TYR A 136 -3.07 -3.21 8.57
C TYR A 136 -3.37 -3.79 9.95
N ALA A 137 -2.34 -4.27 10.66
CA ALA A 137 -2.48 -4.83 12.01
C ALA A 137 -3.28 -3.92 12.96
N GLY A 138 -4.41 -4.42 13.45
CA GLY A 138 -5.30 -3.69 14.37
C GLY A 138 -6.42 -2.89 13.69
N ASN A 139 -6.42 -2.73 12.36
CA ASN A 139 -7.54 -2.11 11.66
C ASN A 139 -8.65 -3.12 11.38
N SER A 140 -9.84 -2.88 11.92
CA SER A 140 -11.02 -3.75 11.75
C SER A 140 -11.85 -3.43 10.52
N LEU A 141 -11.50 -2.36 9.77
CA LEU A 141 -12.21 -1.87 8.58
C LEU A 141 -13.71 -1.64 8.78
N GLN A 142 -14.13 -1.28 10.01
CA GLN A 142 -15.53 -0.91 10.27
C GLN A 142 -15.85 0.52 9.82
N GLN A 143 -14.84 1.38 9.75
CA GLN A 143 -14.91 2.75 9.27
C GLN A 143 -13.62 3.07 8.50
N PRO A 144 -13.66 3.98 7.52
CA PRO A 144 -12.44 4.38 6.83
C PRO A 144 -11.57 5.25 7.72
N ASP A 145 -10.27 5.21 7.49
CA ASP A 145 -9.35 6.20 8.03
C ASP A 145 -9.55 7.52 7.26
N LEU A 146 -9.73 8.61 8.00
CA LEU A 146 -9.91 9.94 7.43
C LEU A 146 -8.56 10.63 7.30
N VAL A 147 -8.07 10.73 6.07
CA VAL A 147 -6.74 11.25 5.76
C VAL A 147 -6.84 12.65 5.16
N GLN A 148 -6.27 13.62 5.85
CA GLN A 148 -6.20 15.00 5.39
C GLN A 148 -5.04 15.17 4.39
N PRO A 149 -5.28 15.71 3.18
CA PRO A 149 -4.21 16.06 2.26
C PRO A 149 -3.23 17.08 2.86
N LYS A 150 -1.94 16.92 2.57
CA LYS A 150 -0.86 17.76 3.09
C LYS A 150 -0.15 18.47 1.96
N GLN A 151 -0.21 19.80 1.98
CA GLN A 151 0.45 20.64 0.98
C GLN A 151 1.94 20.35 0.88
N LEU A 152 2.46 20.39 -0.35
CA LEU A 152 3.89 20.31 -0.64
C LEU A 152 4.65 21.55 -0.12
N PRO A 153 5.95 21.44 0.23
CA PRO A 153 6.72 22.54 0.83
C PRO A 153 6.71 23.86 0.03
N ASP A 154 6.87 23.81 -1.30
CA ASP A 154 6.95 25.00 -2.16
C ASP A 154 5.64 25.34 -2.86
N GLY A 155 4.52 24.86 -2.30
CA GLY A 155 3.20 24.98 -2.92
C GLY A 155 2.84 23.78 -3.77
N THR A 156 1.53 23.57 -3.95
CA THR A 156 0.99 22.43 -4.67
C THR A 156 0.55 22.86 -6.06
N PRO A 157 1.18 22.35 -7.14
CA PRO A 157 0.76 22.66 -8.49
C PRO A 157 -0.61 22.03 -8.79
N ASN A 158 -1.40 22.71 -9.61
CA ASN A 158 -2.68 22.17 -10.07
C ASN A 158 -2.49 21.15 -11.21
N LEU A 159 -3.49 20.29 -11.41
CA LEU A 159 -3.45 19.22 -12.41
C LEU A 159 -3.36 19.73 -13.85
N ARG A 160 -3.91 20.90 -14.18
CA ARG A 160 -3.77 21.44 -15.55
C ARG A 160 -2.31 21.74 -15.87
N THR A 161 -1.59 22.36 -14.93
CA THR A 161 -0.16 22.63 -15.08
C THR A 161 0.63 21.34 -15.28
N LEU A 162 0.34 20.30 -14.50
CA LEU A 162 1.08 19.04 -14.59
C LEU A 162 0.70 18.23 -15.83
N TRP A 163 -0.59 18.07 -16.13
CA TRP A 163 -1.07 17.09 -17.12
C TRP A 163 -1.19 17.66 -18.53
N LEU A 164 -1.38 18.98 -18.69
CA LEU A 164 -1.70 19.59 -19.99
C LEU A 164 -0.58 20.48 -20.52
N ASN A 165 0.28 21.04 -19.66
CA ASN A 165 1.44 21.81 -20.11
C ASN A 165 2.48 20.87 -20.77
N ARG A 166 3.15 21.32 -21.83
CA ARG A 166 4.18 20.55 -22.56
C ARG A 166 5.53 21.26 -22.62
N SER A 167 5.72 22.31 -21.82
CA SER A 167 7.00 23.04 -21.77
C SER A 167 8.07 22.25 -21.03
N ALA A 168 9.35 22.57 -21.28
CA ALA A 168 10.47 21.94 -20.59
C ALA A 168 10.47 22.24 -19.08
N GLU A 169 9.98 23.42 -18.69
CA GLU A 169 9.78 23.81 -17.29
C GLU A 169 8.71 22.94 -16.62
N ALA A 170 7.65 22.58 -17.36
CA ALA A 170 6.64 21.67 -16.86
C ALA A 170 7.25 20.30 -16.55
N GLU A 171 8.08 19.73 -17.43
CA GLU A 171 8.76 18.45 -17.17
C GLU A 171 9.60 18.49 -15.87
N LYS A 172 10.38 19.56 -15.67
CA LYS A 172 11.14 19.77 -14.43
C LYS A 172 10.21 19.87 -13.22
N GLN A 173 9.09 20.59 -13.36
CA GLN A 173 8.09 20.71 -12.31
C GLN A 173 7.44 19.37 -11.96
N ARG A 174 7.16 18.51 -12.95
CA ARG A 174 6.61 17.16 -12.71
C ARG A 174 7.56 16.31 -11.89
N LEU A 175 8.84 16.28 -12.27
CA LEU A 175 9.85 15.51 -11.55
C LEU A 175 10.07 16.04 -10.13
N TRP A 176 10.13 17.37 -9.98
CA TRP A 176 10.25 17.99 -8.66
C TRP A 176 9.05 17.67 -7.77
N THR A 177 7.83 17.77 -8.32
CA THR A 177 6.58 17.46 -7.60
C THR A 177 6.53 15.99 -7.19
N PHE A 178 7.01 15.09 -8.06
CA PHE A 178 7.14 13.67 -7.77
C PHE A 178 8.05 13.42 -6.57
N LEU A 179 9.27 13.98 -6.57
CA LEU A 179 10.19 13.86 -5.44
C LEU A 179 9.63 14.48 -4.16
N ALA A 180 8.89 15.59 -4.30
CA ALA A 180 8.26 16.27 -3.19
C ALA A 180 7.17 15.45 -2.49
N CYS A 181 6.49 14.55 -3.20
CA CYS A 181 5.56 13.60 -2.59
C CYS A 181 6.24 12.69 -1.56
N PHE A 182 7.53 12.41 -1.73
CA PHE A 182 8.32 11.56 -0.85
C PHE A 182 9.27 12.34 0.06
N GLN A 183 9.24 13.68 0.02
CA GLN A 183 10.16 14.57 0.73
C GLN A 183 11.63 14.31 0.37
N LEU A 184 11.92 14.10 -0.92
CA LEU A 184 13.25 13.78 -1.44
C LEU A 184 13.86 14.90 -2.30
N GLN A 185 13.38 16.14 -2.16
CA GLN A 185 13.84 17.26 -2.97
C GLN A 185 15.34 17.56 -2.76
N ASP A 186 15.83 17.40 -1.54
CA ASP A 186 17.23 17.64 -1.18
C ASP A 186 18.21 16.65 -1.84
N ALA A 187 17.71 15.51 -2.33
CA ALA A 187 18.48 14.48 -3.04
C ALA A 187 18.21 14.48 -4.55
N ALA A 188 17.53 15.50 -5.07
CA ALA A 188 17.07 15.51 -6.46
C ALA A 188 18.21 15.46 -7.47
N GLU A 189 19.32 16.14 -7.21
CA GLU A 189 20.48 16.16 -8.12
C GLU A 189 21.15 14.79 -8.20
N GLU A 190 21.43 14.16 -7.05
CA GLU A 190 22.06 12.85 -7.02
C GLU A 190 21.15 11.76 -7.58
N LEU A 191 19.84 11.82 -7.30
CA LEU A 191 18.89 10.86 -7.86
C LEU A 191 18.79 11.00 -9.38
N GLN A 192 18.71 12.22 -9.92
CA GLN A 192 18.63 12.47 -11.37
C GLN A 192 19.85 12.00 -12.16
N ALA A 193 21.02 11.87 -11.51
CA ALA A 193 22.22 11.34 -12.14
C ALA A 193 22.18 9.81 -12.31
N LEU A 194 21.20 9.12 -11.70
CA LEU A 194 21.05 7.67 -11.78
C LEU A 194 20.26 7.25 -13.02
N GLU A 195 20.54 6.04 -13.50
CA GLU A 195 19.64 5.38 -14.46
C GLU A 195 18.28 5.12 -13.80
N ILE A 196 17.21 5.16 -14.60
CA ILE A 196 15.83 5.14 -14.10
C ILE A 196 15.54 3.98 -13.11
N PRO A 197 15.95 2.72 -13.33
CA PRO A 197 15.72 1.65 -12.37
C PRO A 197 16.29 1.97 -10.98
N PHE A 198 17.49 2.54 -10.92
CA PHE A 198 18.15 2.90 -9.67
C PHE A 198 17.61 4.19 -9.07
N PHE A 199 17.14 5.15 -9.88
CA PHE A 199 16.37 6.30 -9.40
C PHE A 199 15.15 5.82 -8.60
N VAL A 200 14.38 4.88 -9.16
CA VAL A 200 13.16 4.34 -8.56
C VAL A 200 13.47 3.58 -7.27
N ILE A 201 14.45 2.67 -7.31
CA ILE A 201 14.88 1.89 -6.14
C ILE A 201 15.40 2.82 -5.04
N CYS A 202 16.33 3.73 -5.35
CA CYS A 202 16.91 4.63 -4.36
C CYS A 202 15.87 5.58 -3.77
N SER A 203 14.96 6.11 -4.58
CA SER A 203 13.85 6.96 -4.11
C SER A 203 12.98 6.19 -3.11
N LEU A 204 12.62 4.95 -3.41
CA LEU A 204 11.81 4.14 -2.51
C LEU A 204 12.57 3.75 -1.22
N LEU A 205 13.83 3.32 -1.34
CA LEU A 205 14.65 2.93 -0.20
C LEU A 205 14.94 4.13 0.71
N LEU A 206 15.21 5.31 0.15
CA LEU A 206 15.37 6.55 0.91
C LEU A 206 14.09 6.89 1.68
N TYR A 207 12.95 6.89 1.01
CA TYR A 207 11.67 7.11 1.69
C TYR A 207 11.46 6.12 2.83
N LEU A 208 11.68 4.83 2.58
CA LEU A 208 11.56 3.78 3.58
C LEU A 208 12.50 3.99 4.78
N VAL A 209 13.77 4.33 4.55
CA VAL A 209 14.75 4.62 5.61
C VAL A 209 14.30 5.79 6.49
N LEU A 210 13.68 6.81 5.88
CA LEU A 210 13.18 7.99 6.59
C LEU A 210 11.88 7.72 7.36
N GLN A 211 11.05 6.78 6.90
CA GLN A 211 9.78 6.44 7.56
C GLN A 211 9.89 5.28 8.57
N VAL A 212 10.91 4.42 8.45
CA VAL A 212 10.96 3.14 9.19
C VAL A 212 12.25 2.99 9.98
N ASP A 213 12.14 3.20 11.30
CA ASP A 213 13.29 3.15 12.23
C ASP A 213 13.93 1.78 12.40
N SER A 214 13.22 0.71 12.05
CA SER A 214 13.69 -0.66 12.20
C SER A 214 14.50 -1.20 11.02
N LEU A 215 14.55 -0.48 9.90
CA LEU A 215 15.31 -0.91 8.72
C LEU A 215 16.80 -0.93 9.03
N SER A 216 17.45 -2.05 8.73
CA SER A 216 18.88 -2.24 8.95
C SER A 216 19.69 -2.04 7.68
N LEU A 217 21.01 -1.92 7.85
CA LEU A 217 21.94 -1.88 6.73
C LEU A 217 21.85 -3.15 5.88
N GLU A 218 21.66 -4.30 6.52
CA GLU A 218 21.51 -5.59 5.85
C GLU A 218 20.22 -5.66 5.01
N ASP A 219 19.10 -5.12 5.52
CA ASP A 219 17.85 -5.05 4.76
C ASP A 219 18.06 -4.25 3.46
N LEU A 220 18.75 -3.10 3.52
CA LEU A 220 19.06 -2.26 2.37
C LEU A 220 20.03 -2.91 1.38
N ASN A 221 21.10 -3.53 1.92
CA ASN A 221 22.08 -4.26 1.13
C ASN A 221 21.41 -5.40 0.34
N ALA A 222 20.43 -6.09 0.92
CA ALA A 222 19.68 -7.14 0.23
C ALA A 222 18.85 -6.58 -0.94
N PHE A 223 18.17 -5.45 -0.77
CA PHE A 223 17.42 -4.79 -1.85
C PHE A 223 18.34 -4.33 -2.99
N MET A 224 19.48 -3.72 -2.64
CA MET A 224 20.43 -3.23 -3.63
C MET A 224 21.11 -4.38 -4.38
N ALA A 225 21.50 -5.44 -3.67
CA ALA A 225 22.13 -6.61 -4.27
C ALA A 225 21.19 -7.36 -5.20
N GLN A 226 19.92 -7.57 -4.81
CA GLN A 226 18.97 -8.25 -5.70
C GLN A 226 18.72 -7.43 -6.96
N ALA A 227 18.57 -6.11 -6.85
CA ALA A 227 18.31 -5.25 -8.00
C ALA A 227 19.48 -5.27 -9.01
N LEU A 228 20.71 -5.19 -8.53
CA LEU A 228 21.90 -5.25 -9.38
C LEU A 228 22.09 -6.61 -10.05
N CYS A 229 21.82 -7.70 -9.33
CA CYS A 229 21.88 -9.04 -9.91
C CYS A 229 20.73 -9.32 -10.89
N LEU A 230 19.55 -8.74 -10.66
CA LEU A 230 18.35 -8.99 -11.46
C LEU A 230 18.53 -8.60 -12.93
N GLN A 231 19.26 -7.51 -13.21
CA GLN A 231 19.42 -6.96 -14.58
C GLN A 231 19.98 -7.97 -15.59
N GLU A 232 20.73 -8.97 -15.13
CA GLU A 232 21.37 -9.97 -15.98
C GLU A 232 20.77 -11.38 -15.82
N LYS A 233 19.71 -11.55 -15.03
CA LYS A 233 19.05 -12.85 -14.86
C LYS A 233 17.89 -13.01 -15.82
N SER A 234 17.86 -14.15 -16.51
CA SER A 234 16.72 -14.57 -17.31
C SER A 234 15.58 -15.08 -16.42
N ALA A 235 14.36 -15.09 -16.95
CA ALA A 235 13.21 -15.68 -16.27
C ALA A 235 13.42 -17.16 -15.90
N SER A 236 14.13 -17.94 -16.73
CA SER A 236 14.44 -19.34 -16.42
C SER A 236 15.40 -19.47 -15.24
N GLN A 237 16.46 -18.65 -15.21
CA GLN A 237 17.41 -18.65 -14.10
C GLN A 237 16.73 -18.28 -12.78
N LEU A 238 15.82 -17.29 -12.79
CA LEU A 238 15.04 -16.89 -11.61
C LEU A 238 14.06 -18.00 -11.18
N ALA A 239 13.42 -18.67 -12.14
CA ALA A 239 12.50 -19.78 -11.87
C ALA A 239 13.22 -20.95 -11.17
N ASP A 240 14.45 -21.25 -11.60
CA ASP A 240 15.28 -22.35 -11.11
C ASP A 240 15.90 -22.09 -9.73
N LEU A 241 15.88 -20.86 -9.22
CA LEU A 241 16.38 -20.52 -7.88
C LEU A 241 15.72 -21.40 -6.81
N GLN A 242 16.56 -22.12 -6.06
CA GLN A 242 16.16 -22.99 -4.97
C GLN A 242 16.43 -22.31 -3.64
N LEU A 243 15.38 -21.99 -2.91
CA LEU A 243 15.47 -21.43 -1.58
C LEU A 243 15.37 -22.56 -0.55
N ALA A 244 16.41 -22.73 0.26
CA ALA A 244 16.39 -23.70 1.36
C ALA A 244 15.35 -23.31 2.44
N GLN A 245 15.13 -22.02 2.64
CA GLN A 245 14.21 -21.48 3.63
C GLN A 245 13.67 -20.12 3.19
N ILE A 246 12.42 -19.83 3.54
CA ILE A 246 11.79 -18.52 3.37
C ILE A 246 11.87 -17.78 4.72
N ASP A 247 12.42 -16.56 4.70
CA ASP A 247 12.43 -15.66 5.85
C ASP A 247 11.19 -14.77 5.85
N SER A 248 10.45 -14.74 6.98
CA SER A 248 9.19 -14.00 7.08
C SER A 248 9.39 -12.49 6.99
N ARG A 249 10.48 -11.96 7.54
CA ARG A 249 10.80 -10.54 7.47
C ARG A 249 11.15 -10.15 6.03
N ALA A 250 11.89 -10.98 5.31
CA ALA A 250 12.14 -10.74 3.89
C ALA A 250 10.84 -10.78 3.05
N VAL A 251 9.86 -11.62 3.39
CA VAL A 251 8.53 -11.56 2.74
C VAL A 251 7.84 -10.22 3.04
N GLN A 252 7.84 -9.78 4.30
CA GLN A 252 7.24 -8.52 4.71
C GLN A 252 7.91 -7.31 4.05
N LEU A 253 9.25 -7.28 4.02
CA LEU A 253 10.04 -6.24 3.34
C LEU A 253 9.74 -6.20 1.84
N GLY A 254 9.72 -7.36 1.18
CA GLY A 254 9.37 -7.45 -0.24
C GLY A 254 7.95 -6.94 -0.52
N SER A 255 6.99 -7.28 0.33
CA SER A 255 5.63 -6.76 0.27
C SER A 255 5.58 -5.24 0.40
N VAL A 256 6.24 -4.68 1.43
CA VAL A 256 6.34 -3.22 1.63
C VAL A 256 6.95 -2.55 0.40
N PHE A 257 8.04 -3.09 -0.14
CA PHE A 257 8.71 -2.54 -1.32
C PHE A 257 7.79 -2.54 -2.55
N VAL A 258 7.15 -3.66 -2.87
CA VAL A 258 6.24 -3.74 -4.03
C VAL A 258 5.03 -2.82 -3.86
N ARG A 259 4.50 -2.67 -2.63
CA ARG A 259 3.45 -1.67 -2.34
C ARG A 259 3.93 -0.25 -2.57
N GLY A 260 5.17 0.03 -2.16
CA GLY A 260 5.84 1.31 -2.41
C GLY A 260 5.94 1.65 -3.90
N LEU A 261 6.21 0.66 -4.75
CA LEU A 261 6.19 0.86 -6.20
C LEU A 261 4.80 1.29 -6.70
N GLY A 262 3.73 0.72 -6.14
CA GLY A 262 2.36 1.16 -6.41
C GLY A 262 2.11 2.63 -6.03
N VAL A 263 2.69 3.09 -4.93
CA VAL A 263 2.61 4.50 -4.49
C VAL A 263 3.46 5.41 -5.38
N LEU A 264 4.63 4.95 -5.85
CA LEU A 264 5.41 5.69 -6.86
C LEU A 264 4.64 5.82 -8.17
N VAL A 265 4.00 4.76 -8.64
CA VAL A 265 3.14 4.81 -9.83
C VAL A 265 1.99 5.79 -9.63
N MET A 266 1.37 5.79 -8.45
CA MET A 266 0.33 6.76 -8.10
C MET A 266 0.83 8.21 -8.14
N ALA A 267 2.00 8.47 -7.56
CA ALA A 267 2.65 9.78 -7.60
C ALA A 267 3.02 10.18 -9.04
N ASN A 268 3.53 9.25 -9.84
CA ASN A 268 3.86 9.46 -11.25
C ASN A 268 2.64 9.93 -12.04
N SER A 269 1.49 9.25 -11.89
CA SER A 269 0.25 9.65 -12.55
C SER A 269 -0.26 11.00 -12.04
N ALA A 270 -0.27 11.23 -10.73
CA ALA A 270 -0.69 12.52 -10.17
C ALA A 270 0.19 13.68 -10.67
N CYS A 271 1.49 13.44 -10.84
CA CYS A 271 2.45 14.42 -11.33
C CYS A 271 2.47 14.58 -12.85
N GLY A 272 1.60 13.91 -13.62
CA GLY A 272 1.57 14.06 -15.08
C GLY A 272 2.65 13.26 -15.82
N PHE A 273 3.08 12.12 -15.26
CA PHE A 273 4.00 11.15 -15.86
C PHE A 273 5.42 11.69 -16.14
N PRO A 274 6.18 12.15 -15.12
CA PRO A 274 7.61 12.40 -15.29
C PRO A 274 8.41 11.16 -15.72
N PHE A 275 7.89 9.95 -15.50
CA PHE A 275 8.44 8.69 -15.98
C PHE A 275 7.44 7.93 -16.85
N ARG A 276 7.94 7.12 -17.78
CA ARG A 276 7.09 6.15 -18.48
C ARG A 276 6.61 5.11 -17.49
N MET A 277 5.38 4.63 -17.66
CA MET A 277 4.83 3.59 -16.78
C MET A 277 5.67 2.33 -16.79
N GLU A 278 6.16 1.93 -17.96
CA GLU A 278 7.05 0.77 -18.15
C GLU A 278 8.29 0.83 -17.25
N ASP A 279 8.90 2.01 -17.10
CA ASP A 279 10.12 2.19 -16.30
C ASP A 279 9.89 1.97 -14.79
N LEU A 280 8.63 2.06 -14.33
CA LEU A 280 8.24 1.89 -12.93
C LEU A 280 7.75 0.48 -12.61
N MET A 281 7.71 -0.42 -13.59
CA MET A 281 7.10 -1.72 -13.40
C MET A 281 7.96 -2.63 -12.51
N PRO A 282 7.36 -3.36 -11.54
CA PRO A 282 8.13 -4.12 -10.55
C PRO A 282 9.08 -5.17 -11.12
N TRP A 283 8.74 -5.77 -12.26
CA TRP A 283 9.54 -6.84 -12.88
C TRP A 283 10.92 -6.36 -13.37
N HIS A 284 11.15 -5.06 -13.52
CA HIS A 284 12.47 -4.53 -13.87
C HIS A 284 13.41 -4.39 -12.67
N ILE A 285 12.89 -4.40 -11.44
CA ILE A 285 13.64 -3.97 -10.25
C ILE A 285 13.51 -4.90 -9.06
N PHE A 286 12.57 -5.84 -9.05
CA PHE A 286 12.36 -6.73 -7.91
C PHE A 286 11.96 -8.14 -8.32
N ASP A 287 12.70 -9.13 -7.82
CA ASP A 287 12.31 -10.54 -7.82
C ASP A 287 12.30 -11.10 -6.39
N GLY A 288 11.18 -11.70 -5.98
CA GLY A 288 11.00 -12.16 -4.62
C GLY A 288 11.90 -13.34 -4.22
N LYS A 289 12.22 -14.24 -5.16
CA LYS A 289 13.11 -15.38 -4.87
C LYS A 289 14.55 -14.91 -4.75
N LEU A 290 14.99 -14.07 -5.69
CA LEU A 290 16.31 -13.47 -5.67
C LEU A 290 16.50 -12.61 -4.42
N PHE A 291 15.49 -11.82 -4.03
CA PHE A 291 15.54 -11.05 -2.79
C PHE A 291 15.73 -11.94 -1.57
N GLN A 292 14.98 -13.05 -1.44
CA GLN A 292 15.16 -14.01 -0.35
C GLN A 292 16.58 -14.60 -0.32
N GLU A 293 17.12 -15.00 -1.47
CA GLU A 293 18.50 -15.51 -1.57
C GLU A 293 19.52 -14.47 -1.10
N LYS A 294 19.45 -13.24 -1.63
CA LYS A 294 20.38 -12.15 -1.26
C LYS A 294 20.19 -11.73 0.19
N TYR A 295 18.97 -11.72 0.70
CA TYR A 295 18.67 -11.45 2.10
C TYR A 295 19.39 -12.43 3.02
N HIS A 296 19.27 -13.74 2.77
CA HIS A 296 19.99 -14.75 3.54
C HIS A 296 21.51 -14.59 3.45
N GLN A 297 22.05 -14.29 2.26
CA GLN A 297 23.49 -14.09 2.07
C GLN A 297 24.00 -12.91 2.89
N VAL A 298 23.33 -11.76 2.82
CA VAL A 298 23.73 -10.55 3.57
C VAL A 298 23.64 -10.77 5.07
N HIS A 299 22.54 -11.35 5.57
CA HIS A 299 22.36 -11.57 7.02
C HIS A 299 23.30 -12.64 7.60
N ARG A 300 23.92 -13.49 6.75
CA ARG A 300 25.02 -14.40 7.13
C ARG A 300 26.40 -13.76 7.06
N GLY A 301 26.51 -12.49 6.66
CA GLY A 301 27.79 -11.80 6.50
C GLY A 301 28.56 -12.22 5.25
N CYS A 302 27.86 -12.62 4.17
CA CYS A 302 28.49 -12.92 2.90
C CYS A 302 29.29 -11.69 2.38
N PRO A 303 30.56 -11.85 2.00
CA PRO A 303 31.35 -10.76 1.45
C PRO A 303 30.72 -10.16 0.19
N LEU A 304 30.86 -8.84 0.01
CA LEU A 304 30.25 -8.10 -1.10
C LEU A 304 30.55 -8.70 -2.48
N TYR A 305 31.80 -9.11 -2.71
CA TYR A 305 32.22 -9.71 -3.98
C TYR A 305 31.50 -11.02 -4.30
N GLN A 306 31.18 -11.84 -3.29
CA GLN A 306 30.38 -13.05 -3.48
C GLN A 306 28.89 -12.72 -3.64
N LEU A 307 28.38 -11.78 -2.85
CA LEU A 307 27.00 -11.31 -2.91
C LEU A 307 26.62 -10.82 -4.32
N LEU A 308 27.55 -10.15 -4.99
CA LEU A 308 27.39 -9.59 -6.33
C LEU A 308 27.95 -10.47 -7.45
N GLU A 309 28.07 -11.77 -7.18
CA GLU A 309 28.38 -12.81 -8.19
C GLU A 309 29.72 -12.55 -8.90
N HIS A 310 30.72 -12.10 -8.13
CA HIS A 310 32.10 -11.87 -8.58
C HIS A 310 32.25 -10.79 -9.67
N ASN A 311 31.25 -9.91 -9.81
CA ASN A 311 31.27 -8.81 -10.78
C ASN A 311 31.75 -7.50 -10.13
N GLU A 312 32.97 -7.06 -10.49
CA GLU A 312 33.60 -5.85 -9.94
C GLU A 312 32.82 -4.56 -10.26
N LEU A 313 32.28 -4.44 -11.47
CA LEU A 313 31.48 -3.27 -11.88
C LEU A 313 30.22 -3.15 -11.02
N ARG A 314 29.56 -4.27 -10.73
CA ARG A 314 28.41 -4.29 -9.81
C ARG A 314 28.83 -3.92 -8.40
N CYS A 315 30.01 -4.35 -7.93
CA CYS A 315 30.52 -3.98 -6.60
C CYS A 315 30.73 -2.46 -6.48
N THR A 316 31.33 -1.83 -7.49
CA THR A 316 31.50 -0.37 -7.51
C THR A 316 30.15 0.34 -7.54
N LYS A 317 29.22 -0.12 -8.39
CA LYS A 317 27.88 0.46 -8.49
C LYS A 317 27.08 0.32 -7.19
N PHE A 318 27.16 -0.84 -6.54
CA PHE A 318 26.58 -1.08 -5.22
C PHE A 318 27.09 -0.09 -4.19
N GLN A 319 28.42 0.10 -4.12
CA GLN A 319 29.01 1.02 -3.16
C GLN A 319 28.52 2.45 -3.38
N ASN A 320 28.52 2.93 -4.64
CA ASN A 320 28.04 4.27 -4.98
C ASN A 320 26.57 4.49 -4.59
N LEU A 321 25.70 3.51 -4.84
CA LEU A 321 24.27 3.59 -4.52
C LEU A 321 24.02 3.53 -3.01
N MET A 322 24.77 2.70 -2.28
CA MET A 322 24.68 2.63 -0.82
C MET A 322 25.26 3.88 -0.15
N ASP A 323 26.34 4.46 -0.69
CA ASP A 323 26.92 5.71 -0.21
C ASP A 323 25.93 6.87 -0.37
N LEU A 324 25.21 6.92 -1.50
CA LEU A 324 24.12 7.87 -1.70
C LEU A 324 23.04 7.73 -0.61
N ILE A 325 22.53 6.52 -0.38
CA ILE A 325 21.51 6.27 0.63
C ILE A 325 22.01 6.67 2.03
N CYS A 326 23.23 6.29 2.38
CA CYS A 326 23.84 6.63 3.67
C CYS A 326 24.04 8.15 3.85
N LYS A 327 24.49 8.84 2.80
CA LYS A 327 24.71 10.30 2.78
C LYS A 327 23.40 11.04 3.05
N VAL A 328 22.36 10.76 2.25
CA VAL A 328 21.05 11.42 2.36
C VAL A 328 20.37 11.09 3.69
N SER A 329 20.43 9.83 4.13
CA SER A 329 19.91 9.42 5.44
C SER A 329 20.59 10.20 6.58
N SER A 330 21.92 10.33 6.54
CA SER A 330 22.69 11.05 7.57
C SER A 330 22.38 12.55 7.58
N ALA A 331 22.22 13.16 6.41
CA ALA A 331 21.82 14.57 6.29
C ALA A 331 20.43 14.84 6.90
N ASN A 332 19.54 13.85 6.86
CA ASN A 332 18.21 13.89 7.47
C ASN A 332 18.20 13.43 8.95
N GLY A 333 19.36 13.33 9.60
CA GLY A 333 19.47 12.95 11.01
C GLY A 333 19.18 11.46 11.29
N ARG A 334 19.08 10.64 10.25
CA ARG A 334 18.79 9.20 10.36
C ARG A 334 20.09 8.39 10.23
N LYS A 335 20.48 7.71 11.30
CA LYS A 335 21.63 6.77 11.29
C LYS A 335 21.14 5.33 11.12
N ILE A 336 21.43 4.73 9.97
CA ILE A 336 21.11 3.32 9.67
C ILE A 336 22.00 2.42 10.54
N GLN A 337 21.38 1.48 11.25
CA GLN A 337 22.10 0.55 12.13
C GLN A 337 22.28 -0.80 11.45
N SER A 338 23.45 -1.42 11.62
CA SER A 338 23.64 -2.84 11.31
C SER A 338 22.91 -3.69 12.34
N ARG A 339 22.09 -4.61 11.86
CA ARG A 339 21.30 -5.56 12.65
C ARG A 339 21.23 -6.91 11.92
N PRO A 340 22.36 -7.63 11.81
CA PRO A 340 22.37 -8.96 11.22
C PRO A 340 21.38 -9.86 12.00
N ARG A 341 20.61 -10.66 11.27
CA ARG A 341 19.58 -11.53 11.84
C ARG A 341 20.07 -12.96 11.71
N PRO A 342 20.21 -13.72 12.82
CA PRO A 342 20.52 -15.14 12.72
C PRO A 342 19.36 -15.84 12.00
N SER A 343 19.68 -16.74 11.05
CA SER A 343 18.65 -17.52 10.36
C SER A 343 17.78 -18.23 11.39
N SER A 344 16.48 -17.94 11.39
CA SER A 344 15.50 -18.50 12.30
C SER A 344 15.25 -19.98 11.96
N PHE A 345 16.21 -20.85 12.28
CA PHE A 345 16.04 -22.27 12.64
C PHE A 345 17.42 -22.87 12.96
N VAL A 346 17.78 -22.90 14.25
CA VAL A 346 18.55 -24.03 14.78
C VAL A 346 17.49 -25.01 15.25
N ILE A 347 17.24 -26.09 14.49
CA ILE A 347 16.57 -27.26 15.05
C ILE A 347 17.49 -27.74 16.17
N GLY A 348 17.14 -27.38 17.41
CA GLY A 348 17.67 -28.09 18.57
C GLY A 348 17.26 -29.55 18.40
N ASN A 349 18.25 -30.42 18.20
CA ASN A 349 18.07 -31.87 18.28
C ASN A 349 17.16 -32.21 19.48
N PRO A 350 16.22 -33.15 19.37
CA PRO A 350 15.47 -33.65 20.51
C PRO A 350 16.40 -34.52 21.37
N GLY A 351 17.35 -33.87 22.04
CA GLY A 351 18.24 -34.45 23.02
C GLY A 351 17.50 -34.56 24.35
N ARG A 352 17.18 -35.80 24.74
CA ARG A 352 16.66 -36.18 26.06
C ARG A 352 17.35 -35.40 27.19
N GLY A 353 16.57 -34.60 27.90
CA GLY A 353 16.98 -33.95 29.15
C GLY A 353 15.78 -33.73 30.06
N ARG A 354 15.66 -34.54 31.10
CA ARG A 354 14.67 -34.42 32.18
C ARG A 354 14.92 -33.15 33.01
N GLY A 355 13.85 -32.44 33.37
CA GLY A 355 13.76 -31.44 34.45
C GLY A 355 14.33 -30.07 34.06
N SER A 356 13.64 -28.95 34.26
CA SER A 356 12.94 -28.54 35.48
C SER A 356 11.93 -27.45 35.15
N HIS A 357 10.75 -27.52 35.77
CA HIS A 357 9.74 -26.48 35.73
C HIS A 357 10.29 -25.12 36.20
N ARG A 358 10.19 -24.09 35.34
CA ARG A 358 9.96 -22.71 35.79
C ARG A 358 8.71 -22.19 35.13
N ARG A 359 7.63 -22.12 35.92
CA ARG A 359 6.44 -21.34 35.62
C ARG A 359 6.88 -19.88 35.48
N LEU A 360 6.80 -19.33 34.27
CA LEU A 360 6.71 -17.88 34.11
C LEU A 360 5.23 -17.52 34.16
N LEU A 361 4.91 -16.81 35.23
CA LEU A 361 3.61 -16.24 35.54
C LEU A 361 3.11 -15.34 34.40
N ASN A 362 1.79 -15.34 34.24
CA ASN A 362 0.98 -14.33 33.56
C ASN A 362 1.66 -12.96 33.53
N ARG A 363 1.98 -12.47 32.33
CA ARG A 363 2.06 -11.04 32.05
C ARG A 363 0.85 -10.71 31.20
N ASN A 364 -0.06 -9.91 31.78
CA ASN A 364 -1.15 -9.27 31.05
C ASN A 364 -0.59 -8.53 29.82
N PRO A 365 -1.35 -8.48 28.71
CA PRO A 365 -0.97 -7.63 27.58
C PRO A 365 -0.98 -6.17 28.02
N SER A 366 0.18 -5.51 27.88
CA SER A 366 0.29 -4.06 28.03
C SER A 366 -0.59 -3.36 26.98
N PRO A 367 -1.22 -2.21 27.28
CA PRO A 367 -1.94 -1.46 26.28
C PRO A 367 -0.96 -0.95 25.22
N CYS A 368 -1.28 -1.15 23.94
CA CYS A 368 -0.56 -0.55 22.82
C CYS A 368 -0.52 0.98 23.02
N HIS A 369 0.69 1.53 23.10
CA HIS A 369 0.89 2.97 23.05
C HIS A 369 0.54 3.48 21.65
N GLN A 370 -0.59 4.20 21.53
CA GLN A 370 -0.82 5.11 20.41
C GLN A 370 0.30 6.16 20.38
N PRO A 371 0.91 6.45 19.22
CA PRO A 371 1.63 7.69 19.05
C PRO A 371 0.59 8.82 19.01
N GLN A 372 0.52 9.61 20.08
CA GLN A 372 -0.24 10.86 20.07
C GLN A 372 0.43 11.84 19.12
N CYS A 373 -0.20 12.07 17.96
CA CYS A 373 -0.06 13.34 17.26
C CYS A 373 -0.48 14.45 18.23
N ARG A 374 0.43 15.38 18.51
CA ARG A 374 0.15 16.58 19.32
C ARG A 374 -0.85 17.48 18.59
N GLU A 375 -2.13 17.34 18.89
CA GLU A 375 -3.15 18.34 18.58
C GLU A 375 -3.40 19.25 19.78
N ARG A 376 -3.29 20.56 19.55
CA ARG A 376 -3.72 21.60 20.49
C ARG A 376 -5.25 21.62 20.51
N GLN A 377 -5.80 21.43 21.71
CA GLN A 377 -7.23 21.42 22.03
C GLN A 377 -7.95 22.69 21.59
N TRP A 378 -9.03 22.54 20.83
CA TRP A 378 -10.14 23.49 20.77
C TRP A 378 -11.32 22.89 21.56
N ARG A 379 -11.72 23.54 22.66
CA ARG A 379 -12.94 23.20 23.41
C ARG A 379 -14.12 24.03 22.88
N GLY A 380 -15.19 23.34 22.47
CA GLY A 380 -16.56 23.88 22.43
C GLY A 380 -17.39 23.31 23.59
N PRO A 381 -18.47 23.99 24.02
CA PRO A 381 -19.07 23.78 25.34
C PRO A 381 -19.98 22.54 25.42
N GLN A 382 -19.87 21.83 26.54
CA GLN A 382 -20.80 20.79 27.00
C GLN A 382 -22.05 21.41 27.65
N GLN A 383 -23.22 20.84 27.36
CA GLN A 383 -24.39 20.74 28.25
C GLN A 383 -25.00 19.35 28.03
N SER A 384 -24.75 18.37 28.92
CA SER A 384 -25.57 17.97 30.08
C SER A 384 -26.91 17.33 29.72
N GLY A 385 -26.97 15.99 29.82
CA GLY A 385 -28.19 15.19 29.77
C GLY A 385 -27.96 13.85 30.45
N SER A 386 -28.66 13.64 31.57
CA SER A 386 -28.51 12.62 32.60
C SER A 386 -29.17 11.26 32.28
N PHE A 387 -28.50 10.19 32.75
CA PHE A 387 -28.99 8.89 33.27
C PHE A 387 -30.02 8.05 32.46
N SER A 388 -29.66 6.78 32.21
CA SER A 388 -30.33 5.63 32.87
C SER A 388 -29.61 4.32 32.57
N GLU A 389 -29.17 3.64 33.64
CA GLU A 389 -28.70 2.26 33.67
C GLU A 389 -29.85 1.29 33.40
N PHE A 390 -29.66 0.29 32.52
CA PHE A 390 -30.34 -1.00 32.62
C PHE A 390 -29.45 -2.09 32.00
N GLN A 391 -28.75 -2.84 32.85
CA GLN A 391 -28.33 -4.20 32.57
C GLN A 391 -29.47 -5.16 32.97
N PRO A 392 -29.59 -6.30 32.28
CA PRO A 392 -29.86 -7.53 33.01
C PRO A 392 -28.82 -8.62 32.71
N SER A 393 -28.59 -9.42 33.75
CA SER A 393 -27.63 -10.51 33.86
C SER A 393 -28.26 -11.87 33.52
N GLY A 394 -27.41 -12.85 33.17
CA GLY A 394 -27.73 -14.28 33.09
C GLY A 394 -27.65 -14.81 31.65
N SER A 395 -27.12 -15.98 31.30
CA SER A 395 -26.67 -17.15 32.06
C SER A 395 -25.64 -17.90 31.22
N GLN A 396 -24.74 -18.61 31.89
CA GLN A 396 -23.82 -19.59 31.31
C GLN A 396 -24.54 -20.58 30.38
N TYR A 397 -24.01 -20.78 29.17
CA TYR A 397 -24.21 -22.00 28.39
C TYR A 397 -22.95 -22.29 27.55
N ARG A 398 -22.16 -23.29 27.96
CA ARG A 398 -21.42 -24.15 27.03
C ARG A 398 -22.42 -25.18 26.49
N PRO A 399 -22.32 -25.60 25.22
CA PRO A 399 -21.75 -26.94 25.04
C PRO A 399 -21.04 -27.23 23.68
N ARG A 400 -20.08 -28.16 23.81
CA ARG A 400 -19.77 -29.31 22.94
C ARG A 400 -19.26 -29.08 21.51
N HIS A 401 -17.98 -29.46 21.35
CA HIS A 401 -17.45 -30.14 20.18
C HIS A 401 -18.42 -31.23 19.68
N GLN A 402 -18.87 -31.10 18.44
CA GLN A 402 -19.30 -32.21 17.60
C GLN A 402 -18.58 -32.12 16.25
N SER A 403 -17.84 -33.19 15.95
CA SER A 403 -17.22 -33.47 14.67
C SER A 403 -18.29 -33.71 13.60
N LEU A 404 -18.42 -32.79 12.65
CA LEU A 404 -19.15 -33.05 11.41
C LEU A 404 -18.16 -33.06 10.25
N ARG A 405 -17.71 -34.28 9.89
CA ARG A 405 -17.29 -34.59 8.52
C ARG A 405 -18.49 -34.29 7.61
N ARG A 406 -18.46 -33.17 6.89
CA ARG A 406 -19.26 -33.00 5.67
C ARG A 406 -18.31 -32.95 4.49
N GLN A 407 -18.47 -33.96 3.62
CA GLN A 407 -17.84 -34.03 2.31
C GLN A 407 -18.23 -32.78 1.51
N PHE A 408 -17.24 -32.10 0.94
CA PHE A 408 -17.47 -31.10 -0.09
C PHE A 408 -17.95 -31.81 -1.36
N GLN A 409 -19.21 -31.59 -1.74
CA GLN A 409 -19.71 -31.98 -3.05
C GLN A 409 -19.23 -30.95 -4.09
N PHE A 410 -18.57 -31.44 -5.13
CA PHE A 410 -18.10 -30.64 -6.27
C PHE A 410 -19.30 -30.08 -7.06
N VAL A 411 -19.17 -28.82 -7.49
CA VAL A 411 -20.13 -28.10 -8.35
C VAL A 411 -20.16 -28.72 -9.75
N PRO A 412 -21.34 -28.91 -10.40
CA PRO A 412 -21.41 -29.45 -11.77
C PRO A 412 -20.85 -28.46 -12.80
N ARG A 413 -20.06 -28.96 -13.75
CA ARG A 413 -19.66 -28.23 -14.96
C ARG A 413 -20.85 -28.15 -15.91
N TRP A 414 -21.08 -26.97 -16.50
CA TRP A 414 -22.07 -26.76 -17.55
C TRP A 414 -21.70 -27.51 -18.84
N PRO A 415 -22.65 -28.13 -19.57
CA PRO A 415 -22.41 -28.66 -20.89
C PRO A 415 -22.28 -27.53 -21.93
N ARG A 416 -21.55 -27.82 -23.01
CA ARG A 416 -21.23 -26.92 -24.12
C ARG A 416 -22.44 -26.35 -24.85
#